data_AF-A0A923MTL6-F1
#
_entry.id   AF-A0A923MTL6-F1
#
_cell.length_a   1.000
_cell.length_b   1.000
_cell.length_c   1.000
_cell.angle_alpha   90.00
_cell.angle_beta   90.00
_cell.angle_gamma   90.00
#
_symmetry.space_group_name_H-M   'P 1'
#
loop_
_entity.id
_entity.type
_entity.pdbx_description
1 polymer ?
#
loop_
_entity_poly.entity_id
_entity_poly.type
_entity_poly.pdbx_seq_one_letter_code
_entity_poly.pdbx_strand_id
1 'polypeptide(L)'
;MKERVGGFVLMTFIVPMAIVGYLILVVVGFFGPTHRGRAGVRALDHFVNATVFNGYAWESVSSHAWRERHRRWARVVIWCTDRFQRNHCQRANRREQPIVDLALQKGLEKQTIF
;
A
#
# COMPACT_ATOMS: atom_id res chain seq x y z
N MET A 1 -6.45 -18.17 19.65
CA MET A 1 -5.13 -17.99 20.33
C MET A 1 -3.95 -18.35 19.45
N LYS A 2 -3.98 -19.48 18.71
CA LYS A 2 -2.90 -19.90 17.80
C LYS A 2 -2.51 -18.83 16.77
N GLU A 3 -3.48 -18.13 16.20
CA GLU A 3 -3.24 -17.04 15.24
C GLU A 3 -2.50 -15.83 15.84
N ARG A 4 -2.86 -15.44 17.07
CA ARG A 4 -2.20 -14.30 17.75
C ARG A 4 -0.74 -14.62 18.03
N VAL A 5 -0.45 -15.86 18.43
CA VAL A 5 0.93 -16.33 18.65
C VAL A 5 1.69 -16.44 17.34
N GLY A 6 1.08 -17.04 16.30
CA GLY A 6 1.69 -17.13 14.97
C GLY A 6 1.96 -15.76 14.36
N GLY A 7 1.00 -14.84 14.46
CA GLY A 7 1.15 -13.45 14.03
C GLY A 7 2.24 -12.71 14.81
N PHE A 8 2.34 -12.92 16.12
CA PHE A 8 3.40 -12.33 16.95
C PHE A 8 4.80 -12.84 16.57
N VAL A 9 4.95 -14.15 16.38
CA VAL A 9 6.21 -14.76 15.91
C VAL A 9 6.57 -14.20 14.53
N LEU A 10 5.60 -14.15 13.60
CA LEU A 10 5.82 -13.59 12.28
C LEU A 10 6.25 -12.12 12.34
N MET A 11 5.57 -11.30 13.15
CA MET A 11 5.91 -9.89 13.36
C MET A 11 7.33 -9.71 13.89
N THR A 12 7.80 -10.61 14.76
CA THR A 12 9.16 -10.57 15.33
C THR A 12 10.23 -10.60 14.24
N PHE A 13 9.98 -11.29 13.12
CA PHE A 13 10.90 -11.35 11.99
C PHE A 13 10.57 -10.31 10.91
N ILE A 14 9.29 -10.13 10.56
CA ILE A 14 8.89 -9.23 9.47
C ILE A 14 9.16 -7.77 9.80
N VAL A 15 8.89 -7.33 11.04
CA VAL A 15 9.04 -5.91 11.40
C VAL A 15 10.51 -5.45 11.29
N PRO A 16 11.50 -6.17 11.85
CA PRO A 16 12.91 -5.84 11.62
C PRO A 16 13.29 -5.84 10.12
N MET A 17 12.81 -6.82 9.35
CA MET A 17 13.06 -6.85 7.90
C MET A 17 12.46 -5.65 7.17
N ALA A 18 11.27 -5.18 7.58
CA ALA A 18 10.65 -3.98 7.04
C ALA A 18 11.48 -2.73 7.33
N ILE A 19 12.06 -2.62 8.54
CA ILE A 19 12.98 -1.54 8.91
C ILE A 19 14.23 -1.58 8.02
N VAL A 20 14.85 -2.75 7.83
CA VAL A 20 16.00 -2.90 6.92
C VAL A 20 15.63 -2.52 5.49
N GLY A 21 14.47 -2.95 5.00
CA GLY A 21 13.96 -2.56 3.69
C GLY A 21 13.79 -1.05 3.53
N TYR A 22 13.30 -0.36 4.57
CA TYR A 22 13.20 1.09 4.60
C TYR A 22 14.57 1.77 4.53
N LEU A 23 15.56 1.29 5.29
CA LEU A 23 16.93 1.82 5.23
C LEU A 23 17.55 1.63 3.83
N ILE A 24 17.34 0.47 3.22
CA ILE A 24 17.79 0.21 1.83
C ILE A 24 17.10 1.17 0.85
N LEU A 25 15.80 1.42 1.02
CA LEU A 25 15.05 2.35 0.18
C LEU A 25 15.63 3.76 0.27
N VAL A 26 16.00 4.22 1.48
CA VAL A 26 16.66 5.51 1.68
C VAL A 26 17.99 5.57 0.91
N VAL A 27 18.86 4.57 1.09
CA VAL A 27 20.17 4.54 0.41
C VAL A 27 20.01 4.50 -1.12
N VAL A 28 19.13 3.63 -1.62
CA VAL A 28 18.86 3.49 -3.07
C VAL A 28 18.18 4.74 -3.64
N GLY A 29 17.38 5.44 -2.85
CA GLY A 29 16.75 6.70 -3.26
C GLY A 29 17.75 7.82 -3.54
N PHE A 30 18.83 7.88 -2.74
CA PHE A 30 19.88 8.90 -2.92
C PHE A 30 20.94 8.50 -3.95
N PHE A 31 21.35 7.23 -3.99
CA PHE A 31 22.54 6.79 -4.73
C PHE A 31 22.29 5.67 -5.74
N GLY A 32 21.09 5.08 -5.76
CA GLY A 32 20.80 3.88 -6.53
C GLY A 32 19.98 4.12 -7.81
N PRO A 33 19.70 3.03 -8.56
CA PRO A 33 18.91 3.11 -9.76
C PRO A 33 17.46 3.55 -9.49
N THR A 34 16.98 4.53 -10.25
CA THR A 34 15.63 5.11 -10.09
C THR A 34 14.50 4.09 -10.20
N HIS A 35 14.65 3.05 -11.03
CA HIS A 35 13.64 2.00 -11.16
C HIS A 35 13.48 1.18 -9.87
N ARG A 36 14.58 0.89 -9.16
CA ARG A 36 14.57 0.14 -7.90
C ARG A 36 13.97 0.98 -6.79
N GLY A 37 14.34 2.26 -6.71
CA GLY A 37 13.73 3.21 -5.77
C GLY A 37 12.22 3.32 -5.97
N ARG A 38 11.77 3.45 -7.23
CA ARG A 38 10.33 3.52 -7.56
C ARG A 38 9.56 2.26 -7.17
N ALA A 39 10.12 1.08 -7.41
CA ALA A 39 9.50 -0.19 -7.00
C ALA A 39 9.39 -0.28 -5.47
N GLY A 40 10.45 0.11 -4.76
CA GLY A 40 10.45 0.16 -3.29
C GLY A 40 9.41 1.13 -2.73
N VAL A 41 9.37 2.36 -3.25
CA VAL A 41 8.38 3.38 -2.82
C VAL A 41 6.96 2.92 -3.11
N ARG A 42 6.72 2.24 -4.24
CA ARG A 42 5.41 1.67 -4.55
C ARG A 42 5.01 0.59 -3.53
N ALA A 43 5.92 -0.32 -3.19
CA ALA A 43 5.64 -1.34 -2.17
C ALA A 43 5.36 -0.71 -0.79
N LEU A 44 6.10 0.34 -0.42
CA LEU A 44 5.86 1.09 0.81
C LEU A 44 4.49 1.79 0.79
N ASP A 45 4.09 2.37 -0.33
CA ASP A 45 2.76 2.97 -0.50
C ASP A 45 1.63 1.96 -0.29
N HIS A 46 1.74 0.76 -0.86
CA HIS A 46 0.79 -0.34 -0.62
C HIS A 46 0.75 -0.77 0.86
N PHE A 47 1.91 -0.83 1.52
CA PHE A 47 1.99 -1.13 2.95
C PHE A 47 1.34 -0.04 3.81
N VAL A 48 1.59 1.24 3.52
CA VAL A 48 0.97 2.38 4.20
C VAL A 48 -0.54 2.36 3.99
N ASN A 49 -1.00 2.07 2.77
CA ASN A 49 -2.42 1.95 2.49
C ASN A 49 -3.09 0.88 3.36
N ALA A 50 -2.49 -0.31 3.43
CA ALA A 50 -3.02 -1.42 4.22
C ALA A 50 -3.00 -1.15 5.73
N THR A 51 -1.95 -0.52 6.24
CA THR A 51 -1.74 -0.35 7.69
C THR A 51 -2.37 0.91 8.27
N VAL A 52 -2.33 2.03 7.55
CA VAL A 52 -2.80 3.34 8.03
C VAL A 52 -4.24 3.62 7.61
N PHE A 53 -4.58 3.28 6.36
CA PHE A 53 -5.88 3.61 5.78
C PHE A 53 -6.85 2.42 5.73
N ASN A 54 -6.44 1.28 6.28
CA ASN A 54 -7.22 0.04 6.29
C ASN A 54 -7.68 -0.36 4.87
N GLY A 55 -6.80 -0.16 3.89
CA GLY A 55 -7.02 -0.55 2.50
C GLY A 55 -6.48 -1.93 2.17
N TYR A 56 -6.54 -2.30 0.89
CA TYR A 56 -5.96 -3.55 0.43
C TYR A 56 -4.44 -3.43 0.18
N ALA A 57 -3.71 -4.53 0.38
CA ALA A 57 -2.27 -4.59 0.10
C ALA A 57 -1.92 -4.51 -1.40
N TRP A 58 -2.92 -4.59 -2.29
CA TRP A 58 -2.75 -4.56 -3.75
C TRP A 58 -3.09 -3.22 -4.39
N GLU A 59 -3.48 -2.22 -3.60
CA GLU A 59 -3.83 -0.88 -4.10
C GLU A 59 -2.99 0.21 -3.43
N SER A 60 -2.67 1.24 -4.19
CA SER A 60 -1.99 2.45 -3.69
C SER A 60 -2.90 3.29 -2.81
N VAL A 61 -2.33 4.17 -1.98
CA VAL A 61 -3.10 5.17 -1.22
C VAL A 61 -3.90 6.06 -2.17
N SER A 62 -3.32 6.43 -3.31
CA SER A 62 -3.99 7.24 -4.34
C SER A 62 -5.19 6.54 -4.96
N SER A 63 -5.06 5.24 -5.30
CA SER A 63 -6.17 4.44 -5.83
C SER A 63 -7.29 4.28 -4.79
N HIS A 64 -6.92 3.92 -3.56
CA HIS A 64 -7.86 3.74 -2.46
C HIS A 64 -8.60 5.04 -2.15
N ALA A 65 -7.90 6.17 -2.07
CA ALA A 65 -8.50 7.48 -1.83
C ALA A 65 -9.56 7.81 -2.88
N TRP A 66 -9.35 7.48 -4.16
CA TRP A 66 -10.38 7.72 -5.19
C TRP A 66 -11.60 6.82 -5.02
N ARG A 67 -11.39 5.54 -4.67
CA ARG A 67 -12.47 4.59 -4.41
C ARG A 67 -13.33 5.05 -3.21
N GLU A 68 -12.66 5.44 -2.13
CA GLU A 68 -13.23 5.96 -0.88
C GLU A 68 -13.41 7.49 -0.88
N ARG A 69 -13.54 8.15 -2.04
CA ARG A 69 -13.57 9.63 -2.19
C ARG A 69 -14.61 10.37 -1.35
N HIS A 70 -15.59 9.67 -0.80
CA HIS A 70 -16.59 10.23 0.11
C HIS A 70 -16.03 10.46 1.53
N ARG A 71 -14.96 9.75 1.93
CA ARG A 71 -14.29 9.89 3.23
C ARG A 71 -13.50 11.20 3.33
N ARG A 72 -13.39 11.73 4.55
CA ARG A 72 -12.68 13.01 4.81
C ARG A 72 -11.19 12.91 4.47
N TRP A 73 -10.51 11.85 4.92
CA TRP A 73 -9.10 11.63 4.65
C TRP A 73 -8.83 11.48 3.14
N ALA A 74 -9.71 10.76 2.43
CA ALA A 74 -9.59 10.54 1.00
C ALA A 74 -9.69 11.85 0.21
N ARG A 75 -10.61 12.74 0.58
CA ARG A 75 -10.69 14.08 0.00
C ARG A 75 -9.42 14.90 0.21
N VAL A 76 -8.79 14.80 1.38
CA VAL A 76 -7.50 15.47 1.64
C VAL A 76 -6.40 14.91 0.74
N VAL A 77 -6.29 13.59 0.60
CA VAL A 77 -5.32 12.94 -0.28
C VAL A 77 -5.53 13.36 -1.74
N ILE A 78 -6.77 13.31 -2.24
CA ILE A 78 -7.11 13.72 -3.61
C ILE A 78 -6.74 15.19 -3.82
N TRP A 79 -7.14 16.07 -2.90
CA TRP A 79 -6.83 17.50 -2.99
C TRP A 79 -5.31 17.77 -3.02
N CYS A 80 -4.55 17.14 -2.12
CA CYS A 80 -3.09 17.27 -2.09
C CYS A 80 -2.45 16.80 -3.40
N THR A 81 -2.81 15.61 -3.87
CA THR A 81 -2.21 15.00 -5.07
C THR A 81 -2.61 15.72 -6.36
N ASP A 82 -3.85 16.23 -6.46
CA ASP A 82 -4.30 17.02 -7.61
C ASP A 82 -3.55 18.36 -7.76
N ARG A 83 -2.98 18.87 -6.66
CA ARG A 83 -2.14 20.07 -6.70
C ARG A 83 -0.82 19.85 -7.44
N PHE A 84 -0.27 18.62 -7.37
CA PHE A 84 0.93 18.22 -8.09
C PHE A 84 0.62 17.72 -9.49
N GLN A 85 -0.46 16.95 -9.63
CA GLN A 85 -0.87 16.38 -10.91
C GLN A 85 -2.39 16.18 -10.95
N ARG A 86 -3.10 16.98 -11.76
CA ARG A 86 -4.56 16.87 -11.89
C ARG A 86 -5.02 15.46 -12.22
N ASN A 87 -6.12 15.01 -11.60
CA ASN A 87 -6.74 13.70 -11.77
C ASN A 87 -5.79 12.52 -11.47
N HIS A 88 -4.83 12.70 -10.56
CA HIS A 88 -3.85 11.66 -10.24
C HIS A 88 -4.52 10.43 -9.62
N CYS A 89 -5.29 10.60 -8.55
CA CYS A 89 -5.99 9.52 -7.87
C CYS A 89 -6.98 8.77 -8.77
N GLN A 90 -7.71 9.50 -9.64
CA GLN A 90 -8.61 8.87 -10.62
C GLN A 90 -7.85 7.95 -11.59
N ARG A 91 -6.72 8.39 -12.13
CA ARG A 91 -5.91 7.57 -13.05
C ARG A 91 -5.28 6.38 -12.33
N ALA A 92 -4.81 6.57 -11.09
CA ALA A 92 -4.27 5.49 -10.28
C ALA A 92 -5.33 4.41 -10.06
N ASN A 93 -6.54 4.80 -9.64
CA ASN A 93 -7.64 3.88 -9.43
C ASN A 93 -8.04 3.15 -10.71
N ARG A 94 -8.17 3.85 -11.85
CA ARG A 94 -8.50 3.19 -13.12
C ARG A 94 -7.52 2.09 -13.53
N ARG A 95 -6.24 2.22 -13.15
CA ARG A 95 -5.19 1.22 -13.46
C ARG A 95 -5.17 0.06 -12.47
N GLU A 96 -5.44 0.33 -11.20
CA GLU A 96 -5.25 -0.63 -10.12
C GLU A 96 -6.54 -1.37 -9.72
N GLN A 97 -7.71 -0.76 -9.96
CA GLN A 97 -9.00 -1.36 -9.64
C GLN A 97 -9.18 -2.77 -10.22
N PRO A 98 -8.78 -3.08 -11.49
CA PRO A 98 -8.90 -4.44 -12.00
C PRO A 98 -8.10 -5.49 -11.22
N ILE A 99 -6.96 -5.10 -10.63
CA ILE A 99 -6.14 -5.99 -9.79
C ILE A 99 -6.84 -6.23 -8.46
N VAL A 100 -7.40 -5.17 -7.88
CA VAL A 100 -8.17 -5.26 -6.64
C VAL A 100 -9.41 -6.13 -6.83
N ASP A 101 -10.16 -5.90 -7.89
CA ASP A 101 -11.36 -6.66 -8.22
C ASP A 101 -11.02 -8.15 -8.41
N LEU A 102 -9.91 -8.45 -9.10
CA LEU A 102 -9.41 -9.82 -9.23
C LEU A 102 -9.04 -10.44 -7.88
N ALA A 103 -8.32 -9.72 -7.02
CA ALA A 103 -7.93 -10.21 -5.70
C ALA A 103 -9.15 -10.54 -4.83
N LEU A 104 -10.17 -9.66 -4.84
CA LEU A 104 -11.43 -9.87 -4.14
C LEU A 104 -12.26 -11.00 -4.74
N GLN A 105 -12.30 -11.11 -6.07
CA GLN A 105 -12.96 -12.22 -6.76
C GLN A 105 -12.34 -13.57 -6.36
N LYS A 106 -11.03 -13.61 -6.12
CA LYS A 106 -10.30 -14.81 -5.68
C LYS A 106 -10.32 -14.99 -4.15
N GLY A 107 -10.89 -14.05 -3.39
CA GLY A 107 -10.99 -14.12 -1.94
C GLY A 107 -9.63 -14.07 -1.23
N LEU A 108 -8.64 -13.40 -1.81
CA LEU A 108 -7.28 -13.33 -1.24
C LEU A 108 -7.21 -12.54 0.07
N GLU A 109 -8.22 -11.73 0.36
CA GLU A 109 -8.38 -10.99 1.61
C GLU A 109 -8.92 -11.87 2.75
N LYS A 110 -9.41 -13.07 2.45
CA LYS A 110 -9.98 -13.98 3.45
C LYS A 110 -8.90 -14.69 4.24
N GLN A 111 -9.20 -14.98 5.50
CA GLN A 111 -8.33 -15.76 6.37
C GLN A 111 -8.22 -17.20 5.85
N THR A 112 -7.00 -17.72 5.82
CA THR A 112 -6.71 -19.11 5.40
C THR A 112 -6.47 -20.05 6.59
N ILE A 113 -6.30 -19.52 7.80
CA ILE A 113 -6.09 -20.25 9.04
C ILE A 113 -7.34 -20.05 9.92
N PHE A 114 -7.81 -21.13 10.56
CA PHE A 114 -8.94 -21.15 11.52
C PHE A 114 -8.43 -21.48 12.94
#